data_AF-A0A967T123-F1
#
_entry.id   AF-A0A967T123-F1
#
_cell.length_a   1.000
_cell.length_b   1.000
_cell.length_c   1.000
_cell.angle_alpha   90.00
_cell.angle_beta   90.00
_cell.angle_gamma   90.00
#
_symmetry.space_group_name_H-M   'P 1'
#
loop_
_entity.id
_entity.type
_entity.pdbx_description
1 polymer ?
#
loop_
_entity_poly.entity_id
_entity_poly.type
_entity_poly.pdbx_seq_one_letter_code
_entity_poly.pdbx_strand_id
1 'polypeptide(L)'
;MNLVISIFLILFSIQAFCQIAQPDRIIFLKWGKSSTEIGYQIQDQMPFGPKYFDLDNDENIYISDDLNKKLKKFNKKGILLFQIPAENYPGQIDVLDDHTIILNDGNELKKFDKKGNLMREINVMEVPGLGMVKADHN
;
A
#
# COMPACT_ATOMS: atom_id res chain seq x y z
N MET A 1 -29.65 42.59 -25.11
CA MET A 1 -28.39 41.93 -24.71
C MET A 1 -28.29 41.64 -23.20
N ASN A 2 -29.34 41.83 -22.39
CA ASN A 2 -29.14 41.96 -20.93
C ASN A 2 -29.78 40.87 -20.05
N LEU A 3 -30.57 39.95 -20.62
CA LEU A 3 -31.22 38.89 -19.84
C LEU A 3 -30.46 37.55 -19.95
N VAL A 4 -30.03 37.18 -21.15
CA VAL A 4 -29.33 35.92 -21.43
C VAL A 4 -27.95 35.88 -20.76
N ILE A 5 -27.20 36.99 -20.81
CA ILE A 5 -25.89 37.11 -20.16
C ILE A 5 -26.03 37.04 -18.63
N SER A 6 -27.10 37.62 -18.08
CA SER A 6 -27.37 37.63 -16.63
C SER A 6 -27.69 36.22 -16.09
N ILE A 7 -28.47 35.42 -16.83
CA ILE A 7 -28.76 34.02 -16.45
C ILE A 7 -27.48 33.16 -16.51
N PHE A 8 -26.63 33.39 -17.51
CA PHE A 8 -25.37 32.66 -17.67
C PHE A 8 -24.39 32.93 -16.51
N LEU A 9 -24.32 34.17 -16.03
CA LEU A 9 -23.48 34.56 -14.90
C LEU A 9 -24.00 34.02 -13.56
N ILE A 10 -25.32 33.97 -13.38
CA ILE A 10 -25.94 33.38 -12.17
C ILE A 10 -25.67 31.87 -12.13
N LEU A 11 -25.83 31.17 -13.25
CA LEU A 11 -25.52 29.73 -13.34
C LEU A 11 -24.04 29.41 -13.11
N PHE A 12 -23.13 30.31 -13.51
CA PHE A 12 -21.68 30.16 -13.24
C PHE A 12 -21.35 30.44 -11.77
N SER A 13 -22.05 31.36 -11.12
CA SER A 13 -21.86 31.69 -9.69
C SER A 13 -22.36 30.61 -8.72
N ILE A 14 -23.29 29.75 -9.15
CA ILE A 14 -23.82 28.62 -8.34
C ILE A 14 -22.86 27.42 -8.34
N GLN A 15 -21.77 27.45 -9.11
CA GLN A 15 -20.68 26.47 -8.98
C GLN A 15 -19.80 26.72 -7.75
N ALA A 16 -20.39 27.22 -6.65
CA ALA A 16 -19.84 27.02 -5.33
C ALA A 16 -19.89 25.51 -5.04
N PHE A 17 -18.87 24.80 -5.51
CA PHE A 17 -18.58 23.46 -5.07
C PHE A 17 -18.30 23.55 -3.58
N CYS A 18 -19.34 23.36 -2.78
CA CYS A 18 -19.16 22.67 -1.52
C CYS A 18 -18.62 21.29 -1.91
N GLN A 19 -17.31 21.08 -1.76
CA GLN A 19 -16.78 19.73 -1.61
C GLN A 19 -17.39 19.20 -0.32
N ILE A 20 -18.62 18.69 -0.44
CA ILE A 20 -19.19 17.77 0.53
C ILE A 20 -18.10 16.72 0.69
N ALA A 21 -17.55 16.61 1.90
CA ALA A 21 -16.56 15.60 2.24
C ALA A 21 -17.01 14.30 1.59
N GLN A 22 -16.20 13.76 0.67
CA GLN A 22 -16.55 12.49 0.05
C GLN A 22 -16.74 11.50 1.20
N PRO A 23 -17.85 10.72 1.22
CA PRO A 23 -18.08 9.80 2.32
C PRO A 23 -16.85 8.91 2.49
N ASP A 24 -16.53 8.57 3.74
CA ASP A 24 -15.44 7.65 4.08
C ASP A 24 -15.45 6.49 3.08
N ARG A 25 -14.48 6.47 2.16
CA ARG A 25 -14.47 5.48 1.09
C ARG A 25 -14.02 4.17 1.70
N ILE A 26 -14.98 3.30 2.01
CA ILE A 26 -14.71 1.94 2.45
C ILE A 26 -14.46 1.07 1.22
N ILE A 27 -13.31 0.40 1.19
CA ILE A 27 -12.92 -0.55 0.14
C ILE A 27 -12.96 -1.96 0.71
N PHE A 28 -13.68 -2.85 0.04
CA PHE A 28 -13.78 -4.25 0.43
C PHE A 28 -12.89 -5.09 -0.48
N LEU A 29 -11.85 -5.67 0.11
CA LEU A 29 -11.05 -6.73 -0.52
C LEU A 29 -11.50 -8.08 0.01
N LYS A 30 -11.41 -9.12 -0.83
CA LYS A 30 -11.80 -10.48 -0.46
C LYS A 30 -10.63 -11.25 0.13
N TRP A 31 -10.92 -12.17 1.04
CA TRP A 31 -9.93 -13.13 1.54
C TRP A 31 -9.70 -14.27 0.56
N GLY A 32 -8.45 -14.74 0.47
CA GLY A 32 -8.09 -15.88 -0.37
C GLY A 32 -6.65 -15.83 -0.91
N LYS A 33 -6.40 -16.68 -1.89
CA LYS A 33 -5.06 -16.91 -2.48
C LYS A 33 -4.93 -16.42 -3.91
N SER A 34 -6.01 -15.95 -4.53
CA SER A 34 -5.95 -15.42 -5.89
C SER A 34 -5.18 -14.10 -5.95
N SER A 35 -4.87 -13.63 -7.15
CA SER A 35 -4.15 -12.37 -7.36
C SER A 35 -4.89 -11.18 -6.73
N THR A 36 -6.22 -11.17 -6.77
CA THR A 36 -7.07 -10.07 -6.29
C THR A 36 -7.54 -10.22 -4.85
N GLU A 37 -7.26 -11.35 -4.21
CA GLU A 37 -7.62 -11.63 -2.82
C GLU A 37 -6.45 -11.39 -1.89
N ILE A 38 -6.71 -11.22 -0.59
CA ILE A 38 -5.69 -11.04 0.42
C ILE A 38 -5.64 -12.27 1.33
N GLY A 39 -4.44 -12.69 1.72
CA GLY A 39 -4.28 -13.87 2.57
C GLY A 39 -4.97 -13.69 3.92
N TYR A 40 -5.68 -14.73 4.35
CA TYR A 40 -6.27 -14.80 5.69
C TYR A 40 -6.34 -16.27 6.12
N GLN A 41 -5.97 -16.55 7.36
CA GLN A 41 -6.15 -17.87 7.97
C GLN A 41 -6.37 -17.73 9.48
N ILE A 42 -6.96 -18.74 10.10
CA ILE A 42 -7.05 -18.85 11.56
C ILE A 42 -6.30 -20.11 11.96
N GLN A 43 -5.30 -19.96 12.82
CA GLN A 43 -4.55 -21.08 13.40
C GLN A 43 -4.55 -20.92 14.92
N ASP A 44 -4.91 -21.97 15.65
CA ASP A 44 -4.99 -21.98 17.11
C ASP A 44 -5.80 -20.82 17.70
N GLN A 45 -6.96 -20.53 17.07
CA GLN A 45 -7.85 -19.41 17.38
C GLN A 45 -7.23 -18.00 17.16
N MET A 46 -6.02 -17.92 16.62
CA MET A 46 -5.36 -16.67 16.27
C MET A 46 -5.54 -16.37 14.77
N PRO A 47 -6.10 -15.21 14.41
CA PRO A 47 -6.20 -14.79 13.01
C PRO A 47 -4.83 -14.32 12.50
N PHE A 48 -4.51 -14.70 11.27
CA PHE A 48 -3.35 -14.25 10.52
C PHE A 48 -3.84 -13.65 9.21
N GLY A 49 -3.18 -12.57 8.79
CA GLY A 49 -3.53 -11.82 7.59
C GLY A 49 -2.63 -10.60 7.46
N PRO A 50 -2.90 -9.74 6.47
CA PRO A 50 -2.07 -8.58 6.18
C PRO A 50 -1.99 -7.68 7.41
N LYS A 51 -0.77 -7.37 7.83
CA LYS A 51 -0.51 -6.55 9.02
C LYS A 51 -0.23 -5.09 8.69
N TYR A 52 0.22 -4.83 7.47
CA TYR A 52 0.71 -3.52 7.05
C TYR A 52 0.14 -3.15 5.68
N PHE A 53 -0.25 -1.90 5.57
CA PHE A 53 -0.64 -1.25 4.33
C PHE A 53 -0.24 0.22 4.37
N ASP A 54 -0.13 0.83 3.20
CA ASP A 54 0.09 2.27 3.07
C ASP A 54 -0.44 2.79 1.72
N LEU A 55 -0.52 4.11 1.57
CA LEU A 55 -1.11 4.79 0.41
C LEU A 55 -0.08 5.65 -0.33
N ASP A 56 -0.14 5.69 -1.67
CA ASP A 56 0.50 6.77 -2.43
C ASP A 56 -0.42 8.00 -2.58
N ASN A 57 0.10 9.11 -3.09
CA ASN A 57 -0.65 10.36 -3.32
C ASN A 57 -1.84 10.21 -4.28
N ASP A 58 -1.88 9.16 -5.11
CA ASP A 58 -3.02 8.87 -5.99
C ASP A 58 -4.08 7.99 -5.28
N GLU A 59 -3.91 7.78 -3.98
CA GLU A 59 -4.72 6.91 -3.11
C GLU A 59 -4.67 5.44 -3.55
N ASN A 60 -3.59 5.01 -4.22
CA ASN A 60 -3.38 3.59 -4.46
C ASN A 60 -2.90 2.92 -3.17
N ILE A 61 -3.41 1.72 -2.93
CA ILE A 61 -3.26 0.97 -1.69
C ILE A 61 -2.21 -0.09 -1.90
N TYR A 62 -1.16 -0.07 -1.08
CA TYR A 62 -0.14 -1.09 -1.06
C TYR A 62 -0.35 -1.96 0.18
N ILE A 63 -0.34 -3.28 0.00
CA ILE A 63 -0.59 -4.24 1.09
C ILE A 63 0.54 -5.25 1.12
N SER A 64 1.13 -5.41 2.31
CA SER A 64 2.02 -6.52 2.65
C SER A 64 1.18 -7.76 2.95
N ASP A 65 0.99 -8.61 1.94
CA ASP A 65 0.23 -9.87 2.02
C ASP A 65 1.17 -10.99 2.49
N ASP A 66 1.34 -11.08 3.81
CA ASP A 66 2.31 -11.93 4.49
C ASP A 66 2.09 -13.43 4.28
N LEU A 67 0.82 -13.84 4.21
CA LEU A 67 0.41 -15.22 3.96
C LEU A 67 0.58 -15.63 2.51
N ASN A 68 0.31 -14.74 1.55
CA ASN A 68 0.53 -15.04 0.13
C ASN A 68 1.95 -14.72 -0.36
N LYS A 69 2.82 -14.15 0.49
CA LYS A 69 4.20 -13.79 0.13
C LYS A 69 4.26 -12.79 -1.03
N LYS A 70 3.42 -11.76 -0.97
CA LYS A 70 3.31 -10.74 -2.02
C LYS A 70 3.26 -9.34 -1.43
N LEU A 71 3.86 -8.39 -2.16
CA LEU A 71 3.40 -7.02 -2.14
C LEU A 71 2.31 -6.88 -3.20
N LYS A 72 1.17 -6.29 -2.85
CA LYS A 72 0.07 -6.03 -3.78
C LYS A 72 -0.26 -4.54 -3.81
N LYS A 73 -0.40 -3.97 -5.01
CA LYS A 73 -0.89 -2.60 -5.22
C LYS A 73 -2.27 -2.62 -5.83
N PHE A 74 -3.23 -1.96 -5.20
CA PHE A 74 -4.58 -1.73 -5.70
C PHE A 74 -4.77 -0.25 -5.98
N ASN A 75 -5.60 0.12 -6.94
CA ASN A 75 -6.04 1.50 -7.03
C ASN A 75 -7.07 1.83 -5.95
N LYS A 76 -7.42 3.11 -5.84
CA LYS A 76 -8.44 3.62 -4.92
C LYS A 76 -9.88 3.10 -5.10
N LYS A 77 -10.09 2.19 -6.05
CA LYS A 77 -11.34 1.47 -6.28
C LYS A 77 -11.22 -0.02 -5.95
N GLY A 78 -10.09 -0.47 -5.38
CA GLY A 78 -9.82 -1.87 -5.06
C GLY A 78 -9.45 -2.74 -6.26
N ILE A 79 -9.10 -2.14 -7.41
CA ILE A 79 -8.66 -2.88 -8.59
C ILE A 79 -7.16 -3.12 -8.49
N LEU A 80 -6.73 -4.38 -8.59
CA LEU A 80 -5.31 -4.74 -8.58
C LEU A 80 -4.58 -4.08 -9.77
N LEU A 81 -3.52 -3.34 -9.47
CA LEU A 81 -2.62 -2.73 -10.45
C LEU A 81 -1.41 -3.61 -10.71
N PHE A 82 -0.77 -4.10 -9.65
CA PHE A 82 0.32 -5.07 -9.75
C PHE A 82 0.49 -5.89 -8.47
N GLN A 83 1.23 -6.98 -8.58
CA GLN A 83 1.77 -7.71 -7.43
C GLN A 83 3.18 -8.20 -7.74
N ILE A 84 4.05 -8.24 -6.73
CA ILE A 84 5.40 -8.78 -6.84
C ILE A 84 5.67 -9.79 -5.71
N PRO A 85 6.52 -10.80 -5.92
CA PRO A 85 6.99 -11.67 -4.85
C PRO A 85 7.64 -10.86 -3.71
N ALA A 86 7.28 -11.22 -2.47
CA ALA A 86 8.02 -10.83 -1.27
C ALA A 86 8.56 -12.13 -0.67
N GLU A 87 9.87 -12.33 -0.72
CA GLU A 87 10.51 -13.63 -0.48
C GLU A 87 10.32 -14.11 0.97
N ASN A 88 10.53 -13.21 1.93
CA ASN A 88 10.24 -13.44 3.35
C ASN A 88 9.00 -12.62 3.72
N TYR A 89 8.38 -12.87 4.87
CA TYR A 89 7.12 -12.24 5.27
C TYR A 89 7.18 -10.71 5.08
N PRO A 90 6.51 -10.13 4.06
CA PRO A 90 6.53 -8.69 3.86
C PRO A 90 6.01 -8.03 5.13
N GLY A 91 6.86 -7.22 5.75
CA GLY A 91 6.59 -6.52 6.99
C GLY A 91 6.09 -5.12 6.72
N GLN A 92 6.57 -4.18 7.53
CA GLN A 92 6.18 -2.77 7.43
C GLN A 92 6.46 -2.23 6.04
N ILE A 93 5.53 -1.42 5.55
CA ILE A 93 5.59 -0.74 4.27
C ILE A 93 5.49 0.76 4.50
N ASP A 94 6.28 1.51 3.73
CA ASP A 94 6.24 2.97 3.67
C ASP A 94 6.27 3.39 2.19
N VAL A 95 5.30 4.19 1.77
CA VAL A 95 5.11 4.59 0.37
C VAL A 95 5.38 6.09 0.25
N LEU A 96 6.46 6.40 -0.47
CA LEU A 96 6.90 7.77 -0.76
C LEU A 96 6.64 8.10 -2.24
N ASP A 97 6.66 9.41 -2.54
CA ASP A 97 6.28 9.99 -3.83
C ASP A 97 6.92 9.38 -5.07
N ASP A 98 8.09 8.75 -4.99
CA ASP A 98 8.79 8.11 -6.11
C ASP A 98 9.12 6.64 -5.86
N HIS A 99 8.91 6.11 -4.65
CA HIS A 99 9.34 4.77 -4.27
C HIS A 99 8.57 4.17 -3.10
N THR A 100 8.53 2.84 -3.07
CA THR A 100 8.00 2.06 -1.95
C THR A 100 9.16 1.41 -1.20
N ILE A 101 9.19 1.53 0.12
CA ILE A 101 10.14 0.85 1.00
C ILE A 101 9.38 -0.25 1.73
N ILE A 102 9.93 -1.47 1.70
CA ILE A 102 9.41 -2.61 2.45
C ILE A 102 10.49 -3.10 3.41
N LEU A 103 10.13 -3.21 4.68
CA LEU A 103 10.89 -3.96 5.67
C LEU A 103 10.45 -5.42 5.61
N ASN A 104 11.37 -6.28 5.21
CA ASN A 104 11.13 -7.71 5.10
C ASN A 104 11.72 -8.41 6.33
N ASP A 105 10.86 -9.04 7.14
CA ASP A 105 11.19 -9.92 8.27
C ASP A 105 12.41 -9.50 9.12
N GLY A 106 12.49 -8.21 9.47
CA GLY A 106 13.49 -7.63 10.38
C GLY A 106 14.93 -7.52 9.86
N ASN A 107 15.27 -8.12 8.72
CA ASN A 107 16.67 -8.28 8.31
C ASN A 107 16.99 -7.63 6.96
N GLU A 108 15.99 -7.16 6.23
CA GLU A 108 16.18 -6.67 4.88
C GLU A 108 15.26 -5.49 4.56
N LEU A 109 15.84 -4.45 3.96
CA LEU A 109 15.12 -3.30 3.42
C LEU A 109 15.17 -3.34 1.90
N LYS A 110 14.01 -3.43 1.25
CA LYS A 110 13.89 -3.33 -0.21
C LYS A 110 13.20 -2.04 -0.60
N LYS A 111 13.84 -1.28 -1.48
CA LYS A 111 13.27 -0.09 -2.14
C LYS A 111 12.86 -0.48 -3.56
N PHE A 112 11.61 -0.21 -3.91
CA PHE A 112 11.03 -0.43 -5.22
C PHE A 112 10.63 0.90 -5.86
N ASP A 113 10.65 0.95 -7.18
CA ASP A 113 10.01 2.04 -7.93
C ASP A 113 8.48 1.88 -7.93
N LYS A 114 7.76 2.91 -8.41
CA LYS A 114 6.29 2.88 -8.53
C LYS A 114 5.72 1.75 -9.40
N LYS A 115 6.53 1.13 -10.25
CA LYS A 115 6.13 0.02 -11.13
C LYS A 115 6.42 -1.35 -10.49
N GLY A 116 7.00 -1.36 -9.28
CA GLY A 116 7.35 -2.57 -8.56
C GLY A 116 8.72 -3.14 -8.93
N ASN A 117 9.58 -2.39 -9.63
CA ASN A 117 10.95 -2.83 -9.92
C ASN A 117 11.84 -2.57 -8.71
N LEU A 118 12.66 -3.55 -8.34
CA LEU A 118 13.64 -3.40 -7.25
C LEU A 118 14.71 -2.37 -7.63
N MET A 119 14.85 -1.32 -6.82
CA MET A 119 15.87 -0.29 -6.97
C MET A 119 17.07 -0.53 -6.07
N ARG A 120 16.83 -1.01 -4.84
CA ARG A 120 17.89 -1.24 -3.84
C ARG A 120 17.45 -2.28 -2.82
N GLU A 121 18.42 -3.05 -2.36
CA GLU A 121 18.30 -4.00 -1.25
C GLU A 121 19.40 -3.70 -0.22
N ILE A 122 19.07 -3.78 1.07
CA ILE A 122 20.01 -3.63 2.18
C ILE A 122 19.75 -4.74 3.18
N ASN A 123 20.74 -5.60 3.39
CA ASN A 123 20.72 -6.60 4.46
C ASN A 123 21.18 -5.95 5.77
N VAL A 124 20.26 -5.79 6.72
CA VAL A 124 20.46 -5.10 8.00
C VAL A 124 21.29 -5.95 8.97
N MET A 125 21.33 -7.28 8.80
CA MET A 125 22.19 -8.17 9.59
C MET A 125 23.64 -8.26 9.08
N GLU A 126 23.91 -7.79 7.86
CA GLU A 126 25.27 -7.72 7.30
C GLU A 126 25.75 -6.26 7.32
N VAL A 127 26.06 -5.73 8.49
CA VAL A 127 26.74 -4.43 8.59
C VAL A 127 28.24 -4.65 8.36
N PRO A 128 28.84 -4.16 7.25
CA PRO A 128 30.27 -4.35 7.00
C PRO A 128 31.08 -3.69 8.13
N GLY A 129 31.87 -4.48 8.85
CA GLY A 129 32.72 -4.01 9.96
C GLY A 129 32.09 -4.09 11.35
N LEU A 130 30.85 -4.54 11.49
CA LEU A 130 30.27 -4.95 12.77
C LEU A 130 29.89 -6.43 12.65
N GLY A 131 30.72 -7.30 13.23
CA GLY A 131 30.47 -8.74 13.24
C GLY A 131 29.08 -9.07 13.76
N MET A 132 28.50 -10.16 13.26
CA MET A 132 27.17 -10.64 13.64
C MET A 132 27.02 -10.65 15.16
N VAL A 133 26.18 -9.77 15.71
CA VAL A 133 25.67 -9.97 17.07
C VAL A 133 24.57 -11.01 16.94
N LYS A 134 24.93 -12.28 17.12
CA LYS A 134 23.92 -13.30 17.40
C LYS A 134 23.17 -12.83 18.63
N ALA A 135 21.87 -12.62 18.51
CA ALA A 135 21.01 -12.53 19.67
C ALA A 135 21.03 -13.92 20.33
N ASP A 136 21.84 -14.06 21.37
CA ASP A 136 21.80 -15.25 22.22
C ASP A 136 20.43 -15.26 22.91
N HIS A 137 19.53 -16.11 22.41
CA HIS A 137 18.32 -16.46 23.12
C HIS A 137 18.70 -17.39 24.28
N ASN A 138 18.84 -16.82 25.48
CA ASN A 138 18.74 -17.53 26.75
C ASN A 138 17.27 -17.64 27.18
#